data_AF-A0ABD4TBS3-F1
#
_entry.id   AF-A0ABD4TBS3-F1
#
_cell.length_a   1.000
_cell.length_b   1.000
_cell.length_c   1.000
_cell.angle_alpha   90.00
_cell.angle_beta   90.00
_cell.angle_gamma   90.00
#
_symmetry.space_group_name_H-M   'P 1'
#
loop_
_entity.id
_entity.type
_entity.pdbx_description
1 polymer ?
#
loop_
_entity_poly.entity_id
_entity_poly.type
_entity_poly.pdbx_seq_one_letter_code
_entity_poly.pdbx_strand_id
1 'polypeptide(L)'
;MAEIDPESLAEVAYGIFEVYLNRELHARGPYLFELVEQGADFEDDVREIFERFEEDYPVLAEALLRLFGGIDAIYAPLKAGEGALPSKTTRMYWIVQDAPGPAARGLDDEQVGKWLIFVPADEVDEAWRKVRDETVKGSLGISAKVSTAKPNPDSRDERSVIYVYTRDWADEADVMRVRERLRDLGFLERIGYKRNIETYRGEYSEEGRKVTYYSA
;
A
#
# COMPACT_ATOMS: atom_id res chain seq x y z
N MET A 1 11.68 -11.41 -28.44
CA MET A 1 10.90 -10.80 -27.35
C MET A 1 10.07 -11.91 -26.76
N ALA A 2 10.22 -12.22 -25.47
CA ALA A 2 9.37 -13.22 -24.82
C ALA A 2 7.91 -12.71 -24.89
N GLU A 3 7.00 -13.58 -25.33
CA GLU A 3 5.57 -13.29 -25.35
C GLU A 3 5.13 -13.07 -23.90
N ILE A 4 4.59 -11.90 -23.59
CA ILE A 4 4.12 -11.60 -22.23
C ILE A 4 2.84 -12.42 -22.04
N ASP A 5 2.83 -13.26 -21.02
CA ASP A 5 1.65 -14.02 -20.63
C ASP A 5 0.46 -13.06 -20.40
N PRO A 6 -0.70 -13.25 -21.05
CA PRO A 6 -1.84 -12.35 -20.94
C PRO A 6 -2.35 -12.15 -19.51
N GLU A 7 -2.27 -13.17 -18.65
CA GLU A 7 -2.63 -13.03 -17.23
C GLU A 7 -1.63 -12.14 -16.49
N SER A 8 -0.33 -12.36 -16.70
CA SER A 8 0.73 -11.48 -16.18
C SER A 8 0.56 -10.02 -16.62
N LEU A 9 0.19 -9.78 -17.88
CA LEU A 9 -0.09 -8.43 -18.38
C LEU A 9 -1.28 -7.78 -17.68
N ALA A 10 -2.35 -8.55 -17.42
CA ALA A 10 -3.55 -8.03 -16.78
C ALA A 10 -3.32 -7.71 -15.29
N GLU A 11 -2.51 -8.51 -14.57
CA GLU A 11 -2.10 -8.17 -13.20
C GLU A 11 -1.29 -6.87 -13.15
N VAL A 12 -0.34 -6.69 -14.08
CA VAL A 12 0.44 -5.44 -14.20
C VAL A 12 -0.48 -4.27 -14.56
N ALA A 13 -1.42 -4.48 -15.50
CA ALA A 13 -2.38 -3.46 -15.91
C ALA A 13 -3.26 -3.02 -14.73
N TYR A 14 -3.69 -3.97 -13.88
CA TYR A 14 -4.49 -3.65 -12.70
C TYR A 14 -3.70 -2.80 -11.70
N GLY A 15 -2.45 -3.15 -11.41
CA GLY A 15 -1.62 -2.36 -10.51
C GLY A 15 -1.37 -0.93 -11.02
N ILE A 16 -1.16 -0.77 -12.34
CA ILE A 16 -1.00 0.56 -12.96
C ILE A 16 -2.33 1.34 -12.89
N PHE A 17 -3.45 0.69 -13.20
CA PHE A 17 -4.77 1.32 -13.12
C PHE A 17 -5.13 1.72 -11.69
N GLU A 18 -4.81 0.91 -10.67
CA GLU A 18 -5.08 1.26 -9.27
C GLU A 18 -4.32 2.52 -8.85
N VAL A 19 -3.05 2.65 -9.24
CA VAL A 19 -2.26 3.87 -8.99
C VAL A 19 -2.85 5.07 -9.73
N TYR A 20 -3.25 4.89 -10.99
CA TYR A 20 -3.90 5.93 -11.78
C TYR A 20 -5.22 6.37 -11.15
N LEU A 21 -6.08 5.42 -10.77
CA LEU A 21 -7.37 5.63 -10.14
C LEU A 21 -7.22 6.41 -8.83
N ASN A 22 -6.35 5.97 -7.93
CA ASN A 22 -6.14 6.64 -6.65
C ASN A 22 -5.67 8.09 -6.85
N ARG A 23 -4.77 8.33 -7.82
CA ARG A 23 -4.30 9.68 -8.14
C ARG A 23 -5.43 10.56 -8.66
N GLU A 24 -6.22 10.07 -9.62
CA GLU A 24 -7.28 10.85 -10.24
C GLU A 24 -8.46 11.09 -9.29
N LEU A 25 -8.84 10.12 -8.46
CA LEU A 25 -9.83 10.31 -7.40
C LEU A 25 -9.36 11.38 -6.40
N HIS A 26 -8.12 11.28 -5.92
CA HIS A 26 -7.60 12.26 -4.98
C HIS A 26 -7.48 13.66 -5.59
N ALA A 27 -7.16 13.77 -6.89
CA ALA A 27 -7.19 15.04 -7.61
C ALA A 27 -8.59 15.67 -7.67
N ARG A 28 -9.66 14.87 -7.56
CA ARG A 28 -11.06 15.33 -7.42
C ARG A 28 -11.44 15.66 -5.97
N GLY A 29 -10.57 15.34 -5.00
CA GLY A 29 -10.77 15.61 -3.58
C GLY A 29 -10.63 14.37 -2.70
N PRO A 30 -11.47 13.33 -2.88
CA PRO A 30 -11.52 12.21 -1.94
C PRO A 30 -10.42 11.17 -2.22
N TYR A 31 -9.94 10.54 -1.16
CA TYR A 31 -9.21 9.27 -1.29
C TYR A 31 -10.21 8.12 -1.54
N LEU A 32 -9.75 7.06 -2.22
CA LEU A 32 -10.56 5.85 -2.45
C LEU A 32 -11.12 5.29 -1.13
N PHE A 33 -10.31 5.24 -0.07
CA PHE A 33 -10.76 4.72 1.22
C PHE A 33 -11.88 5.54 1.85
N GLU A 34 -11.92 6.85 1.63
CA GLU A 34 -12.99 7.71 2.15
C GLU A 34 -14.31 7.38 1.47
N LEU A 35 -14.29 7.19 0.15
CA LEU A 35 -15.47 6.80 -0.63
C LEU A 35 -16.01 5.43 -0.19
N VAL A 36 -15.11 4.45 -0.04
CA VAL A 36 -15.46 3.09 0.41
C VAL A 36 -16.04 3.11 1.81
N GLU A 37 -15.38 3.76 2.77
CA GLU A 37 -15.82 3.78 4.17
C GLU A 37 -17.12 4.55 4.39
N GLN A 38 -17.40 5.55 3.56
CA GLN A 38 -18.67 6.29 3.57
C GLN A 38 -19.80 5.54 2.85
N GLY A 39 -19.50 4.43 2.16
CA GLY A 39 -20.47 3.74 1.31
C GLY A 39 -20.96 4.61 0.15
N ALA A 40 -20.12 5.54 -0.32
CA ALA A 40 -20.44 6.44 -1.42
C ALA A 40 -20.58 5.66 -2.73
N ASP A 41 -21.37 6.19 -3.65
CA ASP A 41 -21.41 5.72 -5.02
C ASP A 41 -20.50 6.60 -5.86
N PHE A 42 -19.46 6.00 -6.44
CA PHE A 42 -18.42 6.68 -7.22
C PHE A 42 -18.19 5.97 -8.57
N GLU A 43 -19.24 5.31 -9.07
CA GLU A 43 -19.21 4.57 -10.33
C GLU A 43 -18.87 5.48 -11.52
N ASP A 44 -19.53 6.64 -11.59
CA ASP A 44 -19.33 7.62 -12.65
C ASP A 44 -17.88 8.13 -12.68
N ASP A 45 -17.28 8.36 -11.50
CA ASP A 45 -15.87 8.73 -11.39
C ASP A 45 -14.95 7.62 -11.93
N VAL A 46 -15.21 6.35 -11.57
CA VAL A 46 -14.41 5.21 -12.05
C VAL A 46 -14.54 5.06 -13.57
N ARG A 47 -15.73 5.23 -14.14
CA ARG A 47 -15.95 5.17 -15.59
C ARG A 47 -15.17 6.27 -16.31
N GLU A 48 -15.30 7.52 -15.88
CA GLU A 48 -14.60 8.64 -16.51
C GLU A 48 -13.06 8.50 -16.38
N ILE A 49 -12.58 8.04 -15.23
CA ILE A 49 -11.15 7.79 -15.02
C ILE A 49 -10.67 6.63 -15.91
N PHE A 50 -11.47 5.58 -16.07
CA PHE A 50 -11.12 4.45 -16.94
C PHE A 50 -11.10 4.85 -18.42
N GLU A 51 -12.02 5.70 -18.87
CA GLU A 51 -12.00 6.26 -20.24
C GLU A 51 -10.68 7.00 -20.51
N ARG A 52 -10.24 7.85 -19.58
CA ARG A 52 -8.92 8.52 -19.69
C ARG A 52 -7.75 7.53 -19.66
N PHE A 53 -7.84 6.50 -18.81
CA PHE A 53 -6.84 5.44 -18.75
C PHE A 53 -6.77 4.65 -20.07
N GLU A 54 -7.89 4.42 -20.74
CA GLU A 54 -7.96 3.79 -22.06
C GLU A 54 -7.31 4.65 -23.15
N GLU A 55 -7.49 5.98 -23.10
CA GLU A 55 -6.80 6.91 -23.99
C GLU A 55 -5.28 6.91 -23.78
N ASP A 56 -4.83 6.94 -22.52
CA ASP A 56 -3.40 7.00 -22.16
C ASP A 56 -2.69 5.64 -22.34
N TYR A 57 -3.38 4.53 -22.06
CA TYR A 57 -2.83 3.17 -21.99
C TYR A 57 -3.74 2.12 -22.65
N PRO A 58 -4.05 2.23 -23.95
CA PRO A 58 -5.07 1.41 -24.61
C PRO A 58 -4.81 -0.11 -24.50
N VAL A 59 -3.56 -0.55 -24.57
CA VAL A 59 -3.18 -1.98 -24.44
C VAL A 59 -3.45 -2.51 -23.02
N LEU A 60 -3.23 -1.68 -21.99
CA LEU A 60 -3.47 -2.07 -20.59
C LEU A 60 -4.97 -2.08 -20.30
N ALA A 61 -5.70 -1.08 -20.79
CA ALA A 61 -7.15 -1.01 -20.66
C ALA A 61 -7.82 -2.21 -21.34
N GLU A 62 -7.38 -2.59 -22.55
CA GLU A 62 -7.89 -3.78 -23.23
C GLU A 62 -7.62 -5.07 -22.43
N ALA A 63 -6.42 -5.22 -21.84
CA ALA A 63 -6.10 -6.36 -21.00
C ALA A 63 -7.03 -6.44 -19.76
N LEU A 64 -7.33 -5.29 -19.13
CA LEU A 64 -8.27 -5.21 -18.02
C LEU A 64 -9.69 -5.58 -18.44
N LEU A 65 -10.19 -5.02 -19.53
CA LEU A 65 -11.54 -5.33 -20.02
C LEU A 65 -11.70 -6.80 -20.38
N ARG A 66 -10.66 -7.44 -20.96
CA ARG A 66 -10.66 -8.88 -21.23
C ARG A 66 -10.67 -9.71 -19.96
N LEU A 67 -9.93 -9.31 -18.93
CA LEU A 67 -9.86 -10.04 -17.66
C LEU A 67 -11.16 -9.94 -16.85
N PHE A 68 -11.73 -8.72 -16.75
CA PHE A 68 -12.87 -8.46 -15.89
C PHE A 68 -14.22 -8.59 -16.61
N GLY A 69 -14.25 -8.53 -17.94
CA GLY A 69 -15.49 -8.58 -18.73
C GLY A 69 -16.25 -7.26 -18.77
N GLY A 70 -15.65 -6.15 -18.31
CA GLY A 70 -16.23 -4.81 -18.34
C GLY A 70 -15.89 -3.98 -17.11
N ILE A 71 -16.16 -2.68 -17.18
CA ILE A 71 -15.86 -1.72 -16.11
C ILE A 71 -16.71 -1.98 -14.85
N ASP A 72 -17.95 -2.45 -14.99
CA ASP A 72 -18.84 -2.78 -13.86
C ASP A 72 -18.23 -3.85 -12.95
N ALA A 73 -17.54 -4.83 -13.55
CA ALA A 73 -16.85 -5.89 -12.84
C ALA A 73 -15.53 -5.45 -12.18
N ILE A 74 -14.98 -4.30 -12.59
CA ILE A 74 -13.86 -3.62 -11.92
C ILE A 74 -14.41 -2.78 -10.76
N TYR A 75 -15.52 -2.08 -10.96
CA TYR A 75 -16.11 -1.19 -9.95
C TYR A 75 -16.66 -1.95 -8.74
N ALA A 76 -17.37 -3.06 -8.93
CA ALA A 76 -18.00 -3.77 -7.82
C ALA A 76 -17.02 -4.20 -6.70
N PRO A 77 -15.83 -4.77 -7.00
CA PRO A 77 -14.80 -5.02 -5.99
C PRO A 77 -14.26 -3.76 -5.32
N LEU A 78 -14.03 -2.67 -6.07
CA LEU A 78 -13.57 -1.40 -5.50
C LEU A 78 -14.56 -0.86 -4.47
N LYS A 79 -15.86 -0.85 -4.82
CA LYS A 79 -16.95 -0.47 -3.90
C LYS A 79 -17.02 -1.37 -2.66
N ALA A 80 -16.65 -2.63 -2.80
CA ALA A 80 -16.58 -3.60 -1.70
C ALA A 80 -15.30 -3.52 -0.87
N GLY A 81 -14.34 -2.67 -1.24
CA GLY A 81 -13.12 -2.38 -0.47
C GLY A 81 -11.81 -2.87 -1.08
N GLU A 82 -11.81 -3.39 -2.31
CA GLU A 82 -10.56 -3.67 -3.04
C GLU A 82 -9.73 -2.37 -3.19
N GLY A 83 -8.45 -2.45 -2.85
CA GLY A 83 -7.53 -1.30 -2.81
C GLY A 83 -7.64 -0.42 -1.54
N ALA A 84 -8.69 -0.57 -0.73
CA ALA A 84 -8.91 0.24 0.48
C ALA A 84 -8.80 -0.55 1.79
N LEU A 85 -9.33 -1.77 1.82
CA LEU A 85 -9.39 -2.66 2.97
C LEU A 85 -8.48 -3.87 2.74
N PRO A 86 -7.41 -4.05 3.53
CA PRO A 86 -6.45 -5.15 3.34
C PRO A 86 -7.11 -6.53 3.29
N SER A 87 -8.14 -6.78 4.10
CA SER A 87 -8.87 -8.05 4.12
C SER A 87 -9.72 -8.32 2.87
N LYS A 88 -10.03 -7.27 2.10
CA LYS A 88 -10.85 -7.36 0.85
C LYS A 88 -10.00 -7.26 -0.40
N THR A 89 -8.79 -6.72 -0.30
CA THR A 89 -7.87 -6.59 -1.43
C THR A 89 -7.23 -7.94 -1.76
N THR A 90 -7.50 -8.43 -2.97
CA THR A 90 -7.04 -9.74 -3.46
C THR A 90 -6.27 -9.64 -4.77
N ARG A 91 -6.27 -8.46 -5.42
CA ARG A 91 -5.60 -8.24 -6.71
C ARG A 91 -4.16 -7.80 -6.53
N MET A 92 -3.90 -6.94 -5.55
CA MET A 92 -2.56 -6.45 -5.21
C MET A 92 -2.07 -7.03 -3.90
N TYR A 93 -0.75 -7.22 -3.76
CA TYR A 93 -0.13 -7.69 -2.51
C TYR A 93 -0.02 -6.61 -1.44
N TRP A 94 -0.09 -5.34 -1.84
CA TRP A 94 0.14 -4.19 -0.98
C TRP A 94 -0.88 -3.10 -1.27
N ILE A 95 -1.44 -2.52 -0.22
CA ILE A 95 -2.04 -1.18 -0.30
C ILE A 95 -0.98 -0.19 0.17
N VAL A 96 -0.88 0.96 -0.52
CA VAL A 96 0.08 2.02 -0.21
C VAL A 96 -0.67 3.30 0.09
N GLN A 97 -0.26 3.99 1.15
CA GLN A 97 -0.71 5.35 1.46
C GLN A 97 0.51 6.24 1.67
N ASP A 98 0.69 7.23 0.81
CA ASP A 98 1.71 8.25 0.99
C ASP A 98 1.20 9.37 1.90
N ALA A 99 2.10 9.99 2.64
CA ALA A 99 1.80 11.23 3.36
C ALA A 99 1.56 12.37 2.34
N PRO A 100 0.66 13.33 2.63
CA PRO A 100 0.36 14.41 1.71
C PRO A 100 1.57 15.32 1.49
N GLY A 101 1.58 15.98 0.34
CA GLY A 101 2.64 16.88 -0.09
C GLY A 101 3.52 16.26 -1.17
N PRO A 102 4.38 17.07 -1.82
CA PRO A 102 5.24 16.56 -2.86
C PRO A 102 6.17 15.50 -2.28
N ALA A 103 6.24 14.33 -2.90
CA ALA A 103 7.36 13.42 -2.72
C ALA A 103 8.62 14.26 -2.94
N ALA A 104 9.43 14.42 -1.89
CA ALA A 104 10.63 15.21 -1.98
C ALA A 104 11.49 14.57 -3.09
N ARG A 105 11.67 15.27 -4.21
CA ARG A 105 12.55 14.78 -5.28
C ARG A 105 13.93 14.51 -4.66
N GLY A 106 14.48 13.33 -4.91
CA GLY A 106 15.81 12.94 -4.40
C GLY A 106 15.79 12.30 -3.02
N LEU A 107 14.69 11.64 -2.61
CA LEU A 107 14.77 10.65 -1.54
C LEU A 107 15.78 9.57 -1.93
N ASP A 108 16.82 9.41 -1.12
CA ASP A 108 17.74 8.31 -1.24
C ASP A 108 17.09 7.07 -0.59
N ASP A 109 16.72 6.09 -1.42
CA ASP A 109 16.11 4.85 -0.96
C ASP A 109 16.99 4.10 0.06
N GLU A 110 18.31 4.34 0.08
CA GLU A 110 19.23 3.77 1.07
C GLU A 110 19.14 4.45 2.45
N GLN A 111 18.67 5.70 2.51
CA GLN A 111 18.44 6.46 3.75
C GLN A 111 17.07 6.19 4.36
N VAL A 112 16.11 5.69 3.58
CA VAL A 112 14.80 5.34 4.08
C VAL A 112 14.89 4.12 5.03
N GLY A 113 14.09 4.12 6.08
CA GLY A 113 13.83 2.91 6.85
C GLY A 113 12.35 2.78 7.20
N LYS A 114 12.00 1.70 7.89
CA LYS A 114 10.61 1.34 8.17
C LYS A 114 10.45 0.62 9.49
N TRP A 115 9.41 0.99 10.22
CA TRP A 115 8.86 0.17 11.29
C TRP A 115 8.02 -0.97 10.70
N LEU A 116 8.14 -2.16 11.27
CA LEU A 116 7.37 -3.36 10.92
C LEU A 116 6.42 -3.68 12.06
N ILE A 117 5.12 -3.68 11.74
CA ILE A 117 4.05 -4.02 12.67
C ILE A 117 3.36 -5.26 12.14
N PHE A 118 3.31 -6.33 12.93
CA PHE A 118 2.62 -7.56 12.57
C PHE A 118 1.31 -7.63 13.36
N VAL A 119 0.21 -7.85 12.66
CA VAL A 119 -1.14 -7.88 13.24
C VAL A 119 -1.89 -9.13 12.79
N PRO A 120 -2.78 -9.70 13.63
CA PRO A 120 -3.69 -10.75 13.20
C PRO A 120 -4.48 -10.35 11.94
N ALA A 121 -4.73 -11.31 11.05
CA ALA A 121 -5.38 -11.05 9.77
C ALA A 121 -6.84 -10.54 9.91
N ASP A 122 -7.49 -10.83 11.04
CA ASP A 122 -8.83 -10.34 11.38
C ASP A 122 -8.83 -8.93 11.99
N GLU A 123 -7.67 -8.43 12.44
CA GLU A 123 -7.50 -7.08 12.99
C GLU A 123 -6.87 -6.10 11.98
N VAL A 124 -6.42 -6.58 10.82
CA VAL A 124 -5.63 -5.82 9.85
C VAL A 124 -6.34 -4.57 9.32
N ASP A 125 -7.65 -4.63 9.07
CA ASP A 125 -8.40 -3.49 8.52
C ASP A 125 -8.45 -2.33 9.52
N GLU A 126 -8.68 -2.63 10.80
CA GLU A 126 -8.69 -1.62 11.85
C GLU A 126 -7.29 -1.04 12.08
N ALA A 127 -6.27 -1.91 12.15
CA ALA A 127 -4.89 -1.51 12.30
C ALA A 127 -4.42 -0.63 11.14
N TRP A 128 -4.77 -1.01 9.91
CA TRP A 128 -4.46 -0.25 8.71
C TRP A 128 -5.11 1.12 8.72
N ARG A 129 -6.41 1.21 9.02
CA ARG A 129 -7.12 2.49 9.12
C ARG A 129 -6.41 3.46 10.07
N LYS A 130 -6.01 3.01 11.26
CA LYS A 130 -5.27 3.84 12.23
C LYS A 130 -3.96 4.38 11.66
N VAL A 131 -3.17 3.53 11.00
CA VAL A 131 -1.89 3.93 10.39
C VAL A 131 -2.10 4.84 9.18
N ARG A 132 -2.99 4.46 8.27
CA ARG A 132 -3.32 5.19 7.04
C ARG A 132 -3.79 6.62 7.36
N ASP A 133 -4.73 6.77 8.27
CA ASP A 133 -5.31 8.08 8.61
C ASP A 133 -4.26 9.02 9.22
N GLU A 134 -3.35 8.51 10.05
CA GLU A 134 -2.25 9.31 10.60
C GLU A 134 -1.13 9.57 9.59
N THR A 135 -0.97 8.70 8.60
CA THR A 135 -0.09 8.95 7.45
C THR A 135 -0.63 10.10 6.60
N VAL A 136 -1.94 10.10 6.31
CA VAL A 136 -2.62 11.20 5.60
C VAL A 136 -2.58 12.52 6.38
N LYS A 137 -2.56 12.48 7.73
CA LYS A 137 -2.37 13.69 8.54
C LYS A 137 -0.91 14.18 8.59
N GLY A 138 0.03 13.43 8.03
CA GLY A 138 1.47 13.72 8.12
C GLY A 138 2.04 13.59 9.53
N SER A 139 1.35 12.88 10.43
CA SER A 139 1.78 12.67 11.82
C SER A 139 2.62 11.39 11.98
N LEU A 140 2.61 10.48 11.00
CA LEU A 140 3.58 9.40 10.89
C LEU A 140 4.77 9.83 10.02
N GLY A 141 5.37 8.89 9.29
CA GLY A 141 6.49 9.17 8.39
C GLY A 141 6.03 9.54 6.97
N ILE A 142 6.79 9.13 5.96
CA ILE A 142 6.60 9.58 4.57
C ILE A 142 5.57 8.75 3.79
N SER A 143 5.37 7.50 4.19
CA SER A 143 4.48 6.54 3.51
C SER A 143 4.21 5.36 4.44
N ALA A 144 3.10 4.67 4.21
CA ALA A 144 2.79 3.41 4.85
C ALA A 144 2.32 2.39 3.82
N LYS A 145 2.59 1.11 4.08
CA LYS A 145 2.15 -0.01 3.23
C LYS A 145 1.62 -1.14 4.09
N VAL A 146 0.62 -1.87 3.61
CA VAL A 146 0.06 -3.01 4.32
C VAL A 146 -0.12 -4.19 3.38
N SER A 147 0.23 -5.39 3.85
CA SER A 147 -0.01 -6.64 3.11
C SER A 147 -1.49 -6.94 3.04
N THR A 148 -1.95 -7.53 1.94
CA THR A 148 -3.37 -7.77 1.67
C THR A 148 -3.76 -9.23 1.84
N ALA A 149 -5.04 -9.54 1.59
CA ALA A 149 -5.55 -10.90 1.52
C ALA A 149 -5.08 -11.70 0.29
N LYS A 150 -4.34 -11.09 -0.65
CA LYS A 150 -3.72 -11.83 -1.76
C LYS A 150 -2.64 -12.77 -1.20
N PRO A 151 -2.75 -14.10 -1.37
CA PRO A 151 -1.77 -15.04 -0.85
C PRO A 151 -0.39 -14.78 -1.46
N ASN A 152 0.60 -14.48 -0.60
CA ASN A 152 1.97 -14.24 -1.03
C ASN A 152 2.82 -15.50 -0.76
N PRO A 153 3.31 -16.22 -1.79
CA PRO A 153 4.10 -17.43 -1.60
C PRO A 153 5.44 -17.18 -0.90
N ASP A 154 5.92 -15.94 -0.89
CA ASP A 154 7.16 -15.55 -0.20
C ASP A 154 6.94 -15.19 1.28
N SER A 155 5.68 -15.08 1.73
CA SER A 155 5.38 -14.83 3.14
C SER A 155 5.62 -16.10 3.97
N ARG A 156 6.28 -15.93 5.11
CA ARG A 156 6.51 -16.98 6.12
C ARG A 156 5.67 -16.79 7.38
N ASP A 157 4.83 -15.76 7.40
CA ASP A 157 3.98 -15.38 8.52
C ASP A 157 2.52 -15.34 8.06
N GLU A 158 1.62 -15.88 8.88
CA GLU A 158 0.17 -15.86 8.63
C GLU A 158 -0.45 -14.52 9.03
N ARG A 159 0.27 -13.70 9.79
CA ARG A 159 -0.14 -12.34 10.16
C ARG A 159 0.03 -11.38 8.99
N SER A 160 -0.80 -10.36 8.96
CA SER A 160 -0.59 -9.22 8.08
C SER A 160 0.53 -8.34 8.63
N VAL A 161 1.25 -7.68 7.73
CA VAL A 161 2.32 -6.75 8.09
C VAL A 161 2.03 -5.34 7.57
N ILE A 162 2.25 -4.35 8.43
CA ILE A 162 2.20 -2.93 8.10
C ILE A 162 3.61 -2.36 8.20
N TYR A 163 4.03 -1.67 7.15
CA TYR A 163 5.25 -0.86 7.11
C TYR A 163 4.90 0.61 7.29
N VAL A 164 5.64 1.29 8.15
CA VAL A 164 5.59 2.75 8.29
C VAL A 164 6.98 3.30 8.04
N TYR A 165 7.14 4.02 6.93
CA TYR A 165 8.43 4.47 6.43
C TYR A 165 8.79 5.84 7.02
N THR A 166 10.02 6.00 7.50
CA THR A 166 10.58 7.32 7.82
C THR A 166 11.62 7.71 6.77
N ARG A 167 11.86 9.02 6.65
CA ARG A 167 12.69 9.57 5.58
C ARG A 167 14.17 9.20 5.73
N ASP A 168 14.67 9.29 6.95
CA ASP A 168 16.07 9.05 7.28
C ASP A 168 16.13 8.15 8.51
N TRP A 169 16.73 6.96 8.37
CA TRP A 169 16.92 6.04 9.49
C TRP A 169 17.94 6.56 10.53
N ALA A 170 18.80 7.50 10.14
CA ALA A 170 19.78 8.11 11.04
C ALA A 170 19.19 9.28 11.85
N ASP A 171 18.03 9.82 11.44
CA ASP A 171 17.28 10.78 12.24
C ASP A 171 16.51 10.06 13.37
N GLU A 172 17.24 9.72 14.43
CA GLU A 172 16.68 9.02 15.59
C GLU A 172 15.49 9.78 16.20
N ALA A 173 15.50 11.12 16.16
CA ALA A 173 14.42 11.92 16.71
C ALA A 173 13.12 11.71 15.92
N ASP A 174 13.16 11.74 14.59
CA ASP A 174 11.98 11.44 13.76
C ASP A 174 11.57 9.97 13.87
N VAL A 175 12.53 9.03 13.86
CA VAL A 175 12.26 7.59 14.00
C VAL A 175 11.53 7.28 15.30
N MET A 176 11.98 7.85 16.43
CA MET A 176 11.35 7.65 17.74
C MET A 176 10.04 8.43 17.87
N ARG A 177 9.92 9.62 17.28
CA ARG A 177 8.64 10.35 17.20
C ARG A 177 7.56 9.52 16.51
N VAL A 178 7.88 8.90 15.38
CA VAL A 178 6.97 7.99 14.66
C VAL A 178 6.61 6.79 15.53
N ARG A 179 7.59 6.21 16.24
CA ARG A 179 7.34 5.10 17.18
C ARG A 179 6.36 5.50 18.28
N GLU A 180 6.58 6.62 18.97
CA GLU A 180 5.67 7.06 20.03
C GLU A 180 4.26 7.29 19.48
N ARG A 181 4.14 7.87 18.27
CA ARG A 181 2.84 8.00 17.63
C ARG A 181 2.17 6.66 17.37
N LEU A 182 2.91 5.63 16.95
CA LEU A 182 2.37 4.27 16.81
C LEU A 182 1.91 3.68 18.15
N ARG A 183 2.63 3.95 19.25
CA ARG A 183 2.20 3.52 20.60
C ARG A 183 0.90 4.20 21.02
N ASP A 184 0.74 5.50 20.74
CA ASP A 184 -0.50 6.24 20.99
C ASP A 184 -1.70 5.66 20.22
N LEU A 185 -1.45 5.03 19.05
CA LEU A 185 -2.48 4.35 18.26
C LEU A 185 -2.81 2.94 18.77
N GLY A 186 -2.10 2.45 19.80
CA GLY A 186 -2.34 1.16 20.43
C GLY A 186 -1.37 0.05 19.99
N PHE A 187 -0.35 0.35 19.18
CA PHE A 187 0.70 -0.61 18.83
C PHE A 187 1.73 -0.70 19.97
N LEU A 188 1.37 -1.40 21.04
CA LEU A 188 2.16 -1.47 22.28
C LEU A 188 3.19 -2.60 22.31
N GLU A 189 3.02 -3.60 21.44
CA GLU A 189 3.97 -4.70 21.29
C GLU A 189 5.32 -4.23 20.76
N ARG A 190 6.35 -5.07 20.93
CA ARG A 190 7.68 -4.79 20.42
C ARG A 190 7.65 -4.78 18.88
N ILE A 191 8.07 -3.67 18.29
CA ILE A 191 8.18 -3.50 16.84
C ILE A 191 9.64 -3.39 16.41
N GLY A 192 9.93 -3.86 15.20
CA GLY A 192 11.28 -3.81 14.62
C GLY A 192 11.40 -2.68 13.61
N TYR A 193 12.53 -1.98 13.60
CA TYR A 193 12.89 -1.04 12.56
C TYR A 193 13.97 -1.63 11.65
N LYS A 194 13.75 -1.57 10.33
CA LYS A 194 14.69 -2.06 9.30
C LYS A 194 15.08 -0.94 8.35
N ARG A 195 16.35 -0.88 7.95
CA ARG A 195 16.82 0.06 6.93
C ARG A 195 16.51 -0.50 5.54
N ASN A 196 16.15 0.35 4.58
CA ASN A 196 15.89 -0.14 3.22
C ASN A 196 17.16 -0.70 2.56
N ILE A 197 18.35 -0.17 2.86
CA ILE A 197 19.64 -0.73 2.37
C ILE A 197 19.83 -2.23 2.70
N GLU A 198 19.30 -2.69 3.83
CA GLU A 198 19.34 -4.12 4.23
C GLU A 198 18.40 -4.96 3.37
N THR A 199 17.34 -4.36 2.81
CA THR A 199 16.44 -5.01 1.85
C THR A 199 17.14 -5.22 0.50
N TYR A 200 17.89 -4.22 0.01
CA TYR A 200 18.64 -4.33 -1.26
C TYR A 200 19.82 -5.29 -1.19
N ARG A 201 20.42 -5.48 -0.01
CA ARG A 201 21.51 -6.45 0.21
C ARG A 201 21.01 -7.90 0.37
N GLY A 202 19.70 -8.15 0.27
CA GLY A 202 19.11 -9.47 0.46
C GLY A 202 19.21 -9.98 1.90
N GLU A 203 19.41 -9.09 2.87
CA GLU A 203 19.51 -9.47 4.28
C GLU A 203 18.10 -9.68 4.84
N TYR A 204 17.64 -10.93 4.77
CA TYR A 204 16.44 -11.38 5.48
C TYR A 204 16.84 -11.95 6.85
N SER A 205 15.91 -11.91 7.80
CA SER A 205 16.10 -12.62 9.06
C SER A 205 16.16 -14.12 8.77
N GLU A 206 17.32 -14.71 9.03
CA GLU A 206 17.53 -16.16 9.06
C GLU A 206 17.66 -16.62 10.52
N GLU A 207 17.52 -17.92 10.77
CA GLU A 207 17.71 -18.49 12.10
C GLU A 207 19.10 -18.10 12.64
N GLY A 208 19.13 -17.26 13.68
CA GLY A 208 20.36 -16.73 14.28
C GLY A 208 20.84 -15.35 13.79
N ARG A 209 20.22 -14.74 12.75
CA ARG A 209 20.57 -13.40 12.25
C ARG A 209 19.40 -12.42 12.36
N LYS A 210 19.51 -11.46 13.28
CA LYS A 210 18.51 -10.40 13.47
C LYS A 210 18.87 -9.17 12.63
N VAL A 211 18.05 -8.84 11.63
CA VAL A 211 18.26 -7.68 10.72
C VAL A 211 17.43 -6.48 11.20
N THR A 212 17.53 -6.16 12.49
CA THR A 212 16.76 -5.07 13.12
C THR A 212 17.74 -4.01 13.62
N TYR A 213 17.60 -2.77 13.15
CA TYR A 213 18.47 -1.66 13.52
C TYR A 213 18.03 -1.02 14.85
N TYR A 214 16.78 -0.57 14.94
CA TYR A 214 16.13 -0.22 16.22
C TYR A 214 15.13 -1.29 16.60
N SER A 215 15.08 -1.63 17.89
CA SER A 215 14.04 -2.51 18.43
C SER A 215 13.52 -1.91 19.70
N ALA A 216 12.20 -1.79 19.83
CA ALA A 216 11.61 -1.11 20.96
C ALA A 216 10.15 -1.50 21.15
#